data_AF-A0A7L5Y791-F1
#
_entry.id   AF-A0A7L5Y791-F1
#
_cell.length_a   1.000
_cell.length_b   1.000
_cell.length_c   1.000
_cell.angle_alpha   90.00
_cell.angle_beta   90.00
_cell.angle_gamma   90.00
#
_symmetry.space_group_name_H-M   'P 1'
#
loop_
_entity.id
_entity.type
_entity.pdbx_description
1 polymer ?
#
loop_
_entity_poly.entity_id
_entity_poly.type
_entity_poly.pdbx_seq_one_letter_code
_entity_poly.pdbx_strand_id
1 'polypeptide(L)'
;MPLPNGLPSVEGTLRFGLSSAEALARLATAQLYPLDARGQLGLNLNGTSARGFIDSGSNGYFLDLPGLPVCSQRFYCPPRPVEYTVRLRQSDAREGPALAMVIADAQAAALTGNKALPALGGTAALAGLVDLGLPLFYGRSLATGLEGRRPDAPTGFVAF
;
A
#
# COMPACT_ATOMS: atom_id res chain seq x y z
N MET A 1 -11.20 -8.10 0.20
CA MET A 1 -12.02 -7.29 1.12
C MET A 1 -13.05 -6.50 0.31
N PRO A 2 -14.31 -6.37 0.75
CA PRO A 2 -15.37 -5.73 -0.05
C PRO A 2 -15.14 -4.22 -0.23
N LEU A 3 -15.22 -3.76 -1.47
CA LEU A 3 -15.22 -2.34 -1.82
C LEU A 3 -16.67 -1.80 -1.94
N PRO A 4 -16.89 -0.49 -1.75
CA PRO A 4 -15.94 0.47 -1.20
C PRO A 4 -15.92 0.47 0.35
N ASN A 5 -16.93 -0.12 0.98
CA ASN A 5 -17.28 0.14 2.39
C ASN A 5 -16.55 -0.73 3.42
N GLY A 6 -15.89 -1.81 3.01
CA GLY A 6 -15.09 -2.62 3.91
C GLY A 6 -15.86 -3.49 4.89
N LEU A 7 -15.26 -3.71 6.07
CA LEU A 7 -15.72 -4.66 7.09
C LEU A 7 -15.62 -4.08 8.51
N PRO A 8 -16.48 -4.54 9.45
CA PRO A 8 -16.39 -4.16 10.86
C PRO A 8 -15.06 -4.54 11.51
N SER A 9 -14.48 -5.67 11.12
CA SER A 9 -13.18 -6.17 11.58
C SER A 9 -12.51 -7.02 10.51
N VAL A 10 -11.20 -7.21 10.65
CA VAL A 10 -10.38 -8.16 9.89
C VAL A 10 -9.40 -8.82 10.85
N GLU A 11 -8.94 -10.02 10.51
CA GLU A 11 -7.91 -10.75 11.25
C GLU A 11 -6.62 -10.82 10.44
N GLY A 12 -5.49 -10.88 11.13
CA GLY A 12 -4.16 -10.97 10.54
C GLY A 12 -3.16 -11.50 11.56
N THR A 13 -2.00 -11.94 11.08
CA THR A 13 -0.91 -12.39 11.96
C THR A 13 0.38 -11.63 11.66
N LEU A 14 1.15 -11.34 12.70
CA LEU A 14 2.52 -10.86 12.58
C LEU A 14 3.45 -11.97 13.01
N ARG A 15 4.40 -12.33 12.14
CA ARG A 15 5.37 -13.40 12.39
C ARG A 15 6.77 -12.85 12.29
N PHE A 16 7.54 -13.00 13.35
CA PHE A 16 8.95 -12.65 13.40
C PHE A 16 9.81 -13.90 13.14
N GLY A 17 11.02 -13.70 12.62
CA GLY A 17 12.04 -14.74 12.62
C GLY A 17 11.68 -16.00 11.84
N LEU A 18 11.08 -15.86 10.65
CA LEU A 18 10.90 -17.00 9.75
C LEU A 18 12.25 -17.69 9.54
N SER A 19 12.29 -19.02 9.67
CA SER A 19 13.49 -19.78 9.32
C SER A 19 13.88 -19.46 7.88
N SER A 20 15.17 -19.48 7.56
CA SER A 20 15.65 -19.16 6.21
C SER A 20 14.90 -19.97 5.15
N ALA A 21 14.61 -21.25 5.40
CA ALA A 21 13.86 -22.13 4.50
C ALA A 21 12.38 -21.74 4.33
N GLU A 22 11.64 -21.41 5.41
CA GLU A 22 10.23 -21.00 5.30
C GLU A 22 10.07 -19.61 4.71
N ALA A 23 10.97 -18.69 5.06
CA ALA A 23 11.05 -17.37 4.45
C ALA A 23 11.34 -17.51 2.96
N LEU A 24 12.34 -18.31 2.58
CA LEU A 24 12.70 -18.56 1.18
C LEU A 24 11.57 -19.26 0.42
N ALA A 25 10.87 -20.24 1.00
CA ALA A 25 9.78 -20.95 0.31
C ALA A 25 8.55 -20.06 0.05
N ARG A 26 8.21 -19.15 0.99
CA ARG A 26 7.12 -18.18 0.79
C ARG A 26 7.52 -16.99 -0.08
N LEU A 27 8.80 -16.64 -0.08
CA LEU A 27 9.37 -15.62 -0.97
C LEU A 27 9.74 -16.15 -2.35
N ALA A 28 9.80 -17.47 -2.55
CA ALA A 28 10.26 -18.08 -3.80
C ALA A 28 9.41 -17.67 -5.01
N THR A 29 8.14 -17.35 -4.77
CA THR A 29 7.21 -16.82 -5.77
C THR A 29 6.79 -15.37 -5.51
N ALA A 30 7.25 -14.78 -4.41
CA ALA A 30 6.92 -13.40 -4.07
C ALA A 30 7.72 -12.45 -4.96
N GLN A 31 7.08 -11.37 -5.39
CA GLN A 31 7.78 -10.32 -6.09
C GLN A 31 8.55 -9.49 -5.06
N LEU A 32 9.83 -9.27 -5.33
CA LEU A 32 10.70 -8.46 -4.48
C LEU A 32 10.68 -7.00 -4.96
N TYR A 33 10.37 -6.09 -4.03
CA TYR A 33 10.34 -4.65 -4.24
C TYR A 33 11.40 -4.00 -3.34
N PRO A 34 12.57 -3.61 -3.89
CA PRO A 34 13.64 -3.02 -3.11
C PRO A 34 13.27 -1.61 -2.65
N LEU A 35 13.75 -1.25 -1.47
CA LEU A 35 13.70 0.13 -0.97
C LEU A 35 14.90 0.92 -1.49
N ASP A 36 14.77 2.24 -1.62
CA ASP A 36 15.92 3.12 -1.86
C ASP A 36 16.67 3.46 -0.55
N ALA A 37 17.72 4.29 -0.64
CA ALA A 37 18.51 4.70 0.53
C ALA A 37 17.74 5.54 1.57
N ARG A 38 16.49 5.93 1.28
CA ARG A 38 15.57 6.61 2.20
C ARG A 38 14.48 5.68 2.71
N GLY A 39 14.56 4.38 2.41
CA GLY A 39 13.52 3.40 2.76
C GLY A 39 12.26 3.51 1.89
N GLN A 40 12.33 4.14 0.71
CA GLN A 40 11.15 4.39 -0.13
C GLN A 40 11.04 3.36 -1.26
N LEU A 41 9.80 2.98 -1.59
CA LEU A 41 9.47 2.19 -2.76
C LEU A 41 9.40 3.09 -3.99
N GLY A 42 9.93 2.60 -5.11
CA GLY A 42 9.58 3.12 -6.43
C GLY A 42 8.26 2.52 -6.91
N LEU A 43 7.38 3.36 -7.47
CA LEU A 43 6.11 2.89 -8.03
C LEU A 43 5.69 3.71 -9.26
N ASN A 44 4.75 3.15 -10.01
CA ASN A 44 4.02 3.83 -11.07
C ASN A 44 2.57 3.96 -10.63
N LEU A 45 2.06 5.18 -10.60
CA LEU A 45 0.68 5.52 -10.31
C LEU A 45 0.02 6.03 -11.60
N ASN A 46 -0.85 5.20 -12.18
CA ASN A 46 -1.62 5.51 -13.39
C ASN A 46 -0.77 6.03 -14.56
N GLY A 47 0.38 5.39 -14.82
CA GLY A 47 1.33 5.77 -15.85
C GLY A 47 2.40 6.76 -15.41
N THR A 48 2.28 7.34 -14.21
CA THR A 48 3.21 8.37 -13.71
C THR A 48 4.16 7.77 -12.67
N SER A 49 5.47 7.98 -12.84
CA SER A 49 6.45 7.54 -11.85
C SER A 49 6.30 8.33 -10.54
N ALA A 50 6.30 7.60 -9.43
CA ALA A 50 6.18 8.14 -8.09
C ALA A 50 7.04 7.34 -7.10
N ARG A 51 7.10 7.83 -5.86
CA ARG A 51 7.71 7.12 -4.73
C ARG A 51 6.73 7.04 -3.60
N GLY A 52 6.93 6.06 -2.74
CA GLY A 52 6.02 5.84 -1.63
C GLY A 52 6.58 4.90 -0.58
N PHE A 53 5.70 4.47 0.31
CA PHE A 53 6.00 3.52 1.36
C PHE A 53 4.71 2.79 1.74
N ILE A 54 4.87 1.77 2.57
CA ILE A 54 3.76 0.97 3.09
C ILE A 54 3.79 1.14 4.60
N ASP A 55 2.78 1.77 5.17
CA ASP A 55 2.67 2.00 6.61
C ASP A 55 1.43 1.28 7.18
N SER A 56 1.64 0.27 8.03
CA SER A 56 0.54 -0.41 8.73
C SER A 56 -0.18 0.47 9.77
N GLY A 57 0.39 1.62 10.13
CA GLY A 57 -0.22 2.62 11.00
C GLY A 57 -1.20 3.56 10.27
N SER A 58 -1.14 3.62 8.95
CA SER A 58 -2.02 4.44 8.12
C SER A 58 -3.32 3.71 7.80
N ASN A 59 -4.46 4.28 8.19
CA ASN A 59 -5.77 3.64 8.01
C ASN A 59 -6.32 3.67 6.57
N GLY A 60 -5.65 4.35 5.66
CA GLY A 60 -6.06 4.54 4.26
C GLY A 60 -4.86 4.85 3.36
N TYR A 61 -5.13 5.13 2.09
CA TYR A 61 -4.13 5.65 1.15
C TYR A 61 -3.91 7.15 1.39
N PHE A 62 -2.66 7.62 1.49
CA PHE A 62 -2.39 9.06 1.63
C PHE A 62 -1.47 9.56 0.53
N LEU A 63 -1.99 10.43 -0.33
CA LEU A 63 -1.30 10.97 -1.49
C LEU A 63 -2.04 12.19 -2.03
N ASP A 64 -1.35 13.03 -2.79
CA ASP A 64 -1.96 14.19 -3.43
C ASP A 64 -2.65 13.79 -4.74
N LEU A 65 -3.97 14.01 -4.81
CA LEU A 65 -4.79 13.78 -6.00
C LEU A 65 -5.51 15.08 -6.36
N PRO A 66 -4.83 15.99 -7.08
CA PRO A 66 -5.43 17.24 -7.51
C PRO A 66 -6.73 16.98 -8.29
N GLY A 67 -7.80 17.68 -7.92
CA GLY A 67 -9.11 17.54 -8.55
C GLY A 67 -10.03 16.51 -7.91
N LEU A 68 -9.55 15.70 -6.96
CA LEU A 68 -10.43 14.85 -6.15
C LEU A 68 -11.02 15.69 -4.99
N PRO A 69 -12.36 15.72 -4.80
CA PRO A 69 -12.96 16.47 -3.71
C PRO A 69 -12.44 16.01 -2.35
N VAL A 70 -12.13 16.97 -1.46
CA VAL A 70 -11.69 16.72 -0.08
C VAL A 70 -12.81 17.15 0.87
N CYS A 71 -13.21 16.25 1.77
CA CYS A 71 -14.15 16.54 2.85
C CYS A 71 -13.42 16.79 4.17
N SER A 72 -14.12 16.58 5.29
CA SER A 72 -13.57 16.74 6.63
C SER A 72 -12.26 15.97 6.84
N GLN A 73 -11.36 16.57 7.61
CA GLN A 73 -10.12 15.94 8.09
C GLN A 73 -9.20 15.44 6.96
N ARG A 74 -9.17 16.15 5.83
CA ARG A 74 -8.29 15.86 4.69
C ARG A 74 -8.55 14.52 3.98
N PHE A 75 -9.69 13.87 4.24
CA PHE A 75 -10.10 12.68 3.49
C PHE A 75 -10.79 13.04 2.19
N TYR A 76 -10.67 12.17 1.18
CA TYR A 76 -11.34 12.34 -0.11
C TYR A 76 -12.81 11.93 -0.04
N CYS A 77 -13.65 12.64 -0.79
CA CYS A 77 -15.08 12.39 -0.90
C CYS A 77 -15.58 12.47 -2.37
N PRO A 78 -15.02 11.67 -3.29
CA PRO A 78 -15.49 11.71 -4.66
C PRO A 78 -16.96 11.22 -4.74
N PRO A 79 -17.78 11.75 -5.67
CA PRO A 79 -19.19 11.37 -5.79
C PRO A 79 -19.38 9.92 -6.27
N ARG A 80 -18.33 9.29 -6.80
CA ARG A 80 -18.26 7.87 -7.15
C ARG A 80 -16.86 7.35 -6.82
N PRO A 81 -16.70 6.06 -6.48
CA PRO A 81 -15.38 5.47 -6.31
C PRO A 81 -14.51 5.68 -7.55
N VAL A 82 -13.27 6.11 -7.33
CA VAL A 82 -12.26 6.30 -8.37
C VAL A 82 -11.18 5.25 -8.19
N GLU A 83 -10.83 4.56 -9.27
CA GLU A 83 -9.78 3.56 -9.28
C GLU A 83 -8.51 4.12 -9.93
N TYR A 84 -7.38 3.88 -9.28
CA TYR A 84 -6.05 4.15 -9.79
C TYR A 84 -5.28 2.83 -9.89
N THR A 85 -4.52 2.65 -10.96
CA THR A 85 -3.59 1.53 -11.07
C THR A 85 -2.26 1.88 -10.41
N VAL A 86 -1.81 1.06 -9.47
CA VAL A 86 -0.49 1.13 -8.86
C VAL A 86 0.35 -0.07 -9.31
N ARG A 87 1.59 0.17 -9.74
CA ARG A 87 2.58 -0.88 -10.01
C ARG A 87 3.85 -0.59 -9.24
N LEU A 88 4.27 -1.50 -8.37
CA LEU A 88 5.52 -1.34 -7.63
C LEU A 88 6.71 -1.74 -8.51
N ARG A 89 7.82 -1.01 -8.39
CA ARG A 89 9.05 -1.30 -9.13
C ARG A 89 9.81 -2.45 -8.47
N GLN A 90 10.22 -3.42 -9.27
CA GLN A 90 10.96 -4.60 -8.84
C GLN A 90 12.48 -4.38 -8.90
N SER A 91 13.25 -5.32 -8.34
CA SER A 91 14.72 -5.24 -8.29
C SER A 91 15.41 -5.25 -9.65
N ASP A 92 14.77 -5.80 -10.68
CA ASP A 92 15.24 -5.77 -12.07
C ASP A 92 14.70 -4.57 -12.88
N ALA A 93 14.18 -3.55 -12.17
CA ALA A 93 13.57 -2.35 -12.71
C ALA A 93 12.27 -2.54 -13.51
N ARG A 94 11.72 -3.77 -13.58
CA ARG A 94 10.39 -4.01 -14.15
C ARG A 94 9.30 -3.51 -13.21
N GLU A 95 8.13 -3.27 -13.77
CA GLU A 95 6.92 -3.01 -13.01
C GLU A 95 6.27 -4.35 -12.61
N GLY A 96 5.89 -4.45 -11.34
CA GLY A 96 5.13 -5.57 -10.82
C GLY A 96 3.69 -5.64 -11.37
N PRO A 97 2.91 -6.62 -10.90
CA PRO A 97 1.50 -6.73 -11.25
C PRO A 97 0.72 -5.47 -10.87
N ALA A 98 -0.35 -5.19 -11.63
CA ALA A 98 -1.24 -4.08 -11.33
C ALA A 98 -1.98 -4.31 -10.02
N LEU A 99 -1.96 -3.30 -9.16
CA LEU A 99 -2.71 -3.22 -7.91
C LEU A 99 -3.77 -2.14 -8.08
N ALA A 100 -5.03 -2.47 -7.82
CA ALA A 100 -6.11 -1.50 -7.81
C ALA A 100 -6.11 -0.72 -6.48
N MET A 101 -5.90 0.58 -6.56
CA MET A 101 -6.12 1.53 -5.46
C MET A 101 -7.43 2.26 -5.71
N VAL A 102 -8.45 1.94 -4.92
CA VAL A 102 -9.76 2.58 -5.03
C VAL A 102 -9.89 3.62 -3.93
N ILE A 103 -10.37 4.81 -4.27
CA ILE A 103 -10.71 5.87 -3.32
C ILE A 103 -12.19 6.17 -3.45
N ALA A 104 -12.92 6.05 -2.35
CA ALA A 104 -14.35 6.27 -2.28
C ALA A 104 -14.70 7.36 -1.28
N ASP A 105 -15.99 7.65 -1.15
CA ASP A 105 -16.48 8.69 -0.23
C ASP A 105 -16.22 8.32 1.24
N ALA A 106 -15.30 9.05 1.89
CA ALA A 106 -14.98 8.85 3.29
C ALA A 106 -16.15 9.16 4.24
N GLN A 107 -17.06 10.08 3.86
CA GLN A 107 -18.25 10.37 4.67
C GLN A 107 -19.22 9.20 4.65
N ALA A 108 -19.45 8.62 3.46
CA ALA A 108 -20.25 7.41 3.32
C ALA A 108 -19.63 6.23 4.08
N ALA A 109 -18.30 6.06 4.00
CA ALA A 109 -17.59 5.04 4.76
C ALA A 109 -17.77 5.21 6.29
N ALA A 110 -17.70 6.43 6.80
CA ALA A 110 -17.88 6.72 8.23
C ALA A 110 -19.29 6.32 8.74
N LEU A 111 -20.33 6.49 7.92
CA LEU A 111 -21.70 6.11 8.27
C LEU A 111 -21.90 4.60 8.44
N THR A 112 -21.02 3.78 7.86
CA THR A 112 -21.12 2.31 7.99
C THR A 112 -20.72 1.80 9.37
N GLY A 113 -19.92 2.57 10.12
CA GLY A 113 -19.31 2.12 11.38
C GLY A 113 -18.20 1.07 11.21
N ASN A 114 -17.82 0.71 9.97
CA ASN A 114 -16.73 -0.22 9.70
C ASN A 114 -15.36 0.32 10.14
N LYS A 115 -14.40 -0.58 10.34
CA LYS A 115 -13.06 -0.23 10.86
C LYS A 115 -11.95 -0.61 9.89
N ALA A 116 -12.14 -1.68 9.14
CA ALA A 116 -11.29 -1.97 8.00
C ALA A 116 -11.90 -1.28 6.78
N LEU A 117 -11.19 -0.31 6.20
CA LEU A 117 -11.70 0.55 5.13
C LEU A 117 -10.76 0.47 3.90
N PRO A 118 -11.08 -0.31 2.86
CA PRO A 118 -10.15 -0.63 1.77
C PRO A 118 -10.10 0.46 0.71
N ALA A 119 -11.06 1.40 0.74
CA ALA A 119 -11.17 2.52 -0.18
C ALA A 119 -11.05 3.88 0.50
N LEU A 120 -10.59 3.91 1.77
CA LEU A 120 -10.33 5.17 2.45
C LEU A 120 -9.06 5.80 1.87
N GLY A 121 -9.15 7.07 1.49
CA GLY A 121 -8.00 7.83 1.05
C GLY A 121 -8.06 9.27 1.54
N GLY A 122 -6.90 9.89 1.72
CA GLY A 122 -6.77 11.29 2.10
C GLY A 122 -5.58 11.97 1.43
N THR A 123 -5.49 13.29 1.60
CA THR A 123 -4.38 14.09 1.08
C THR A 123 -3.05 13.62 1.66
N ALA A 124 -1.95 13.89 0.96
CA ALA A 124 -0.64 13.39 1.39
C ALA A 124 -0.29 13.80 2.84
N ALA A 125 0.19 12.83 3.62
CA ALA A 125 0.81 13.08 4.91
C ALA A 125 2.25 13.63 4.76
N LEU A 126 2.95 13.16 3.71
CA LEU A 126 4.28 13.60 3.31
C LEU A 126 4.25 14.03 1.84
N ALA A 127 4.59 15.30 1.59
CA ALA A 127 4.51 15.89 0.25
C ALA A 127 5.32 15.09 -0.77
N GLY A 128 4.69 14.76 -1.90
CA GLY A 128 5.33 14.03 -3.01
C GLY A 128 5.58 12.54 -2.77
N LEU A 129 5.04 11.95 -1.70
CA LEU A 129 5.06 10.52 -1.43
C LEU A 129 3.65 9.92 -1.40
N VAL A 130 3.56 8.67 -1.85
CA VAL A 130 2.35 7.85 -1.74
C VAL A 130 2.49 6.93 -0.54
N ASP A 131 1.59 7.05 0.43
CA ASP A 131 1.41 6.07 1.49
C ASP A 131 0.34 5.06 1.07
N LEU A 132 0.72 3.79 0.96
CA LEU A 132 -0.17 2.71 0.55
C LEU A 132 -1.03 2.15 1.70
N GLY A 133 -0.68 2.48 2.95
CA GLY A 133 -1.45 2.20 4.15
C GLY A 133 -1.89 0.75 4.39
N LEU A 134 -2.78 0.58 5.38
CA LEU A 134 -3.51 -0.66 5.66
C LEU A 134 -4.27 -1.25 4.47
N PRO A 135 -4.85 -0.46 3.54
CA PRO A 135 -5.52 -1.01 2.36
C PRO A 135 -4.67 -1.98 1.53
N LEU A 136 -3.34 -1.79 1.48
CA LEU A 136 -2.46 -2.74 0.79
C LEU A 136 -2.34 -4.08 1.53
N PHE A 137 -2.42 -4.09 2.87
CA PHE A 137 -2.31 -5.30 3.68
C PHE A 137 -3.56 -6.19 3.63
N TYR A 138 -4.73 -5.61 3.37
CA TYR A 138 -5.98 -6.37 3.43
C TYR A 138 -6.02 -7.51 2.40
N GLY A 139 -6.03 -8.74 2.91
CA GLY A 139 -6.04 -9.95 2.10
C GLY A 139 -4.68 -10.31 1.49
N ARG A 140 -3.58 -9.68 1.94
CA ARG A 140 -2.23 -9.95 1.46
C ARG A 140 -1.29 -10.32 2.60
N SER A 141 -0.36 -11.23 2.32
CA SER A 141 0.78 -11.51 3.20
C SER A 141 1.97 -10.71 2.68
N LEU A 142 2.44 -9.75 3.46
CA LEU A 142 3.61 -8.94 3.14
C LEU A 142 4.78 -9.39 4.02
N ALA A 143 5.95 -9.49 3.42
CA ALA A 143 7.21 -9.69 4.14
C ALA A 143 8.07 -8.44 4.01
N THR A 144 8.75 -8.06 5.09
CA THR A 144 9.77 -7.01 5.09
C THR A 144 11.14 -7.63 5.33
N GLY A 145 12.12 -7.21 4.54
CA GLY A 145 13.50 -7.59 4.67
C GLY A 145 14.34 -6.45 5.23
N LEU A 146 15.21 -6.76 6.19
CA LEU A 146 16.13 -5.79 6.78
C LEU A 146 17.28 -5.45 5.83
N GLU A 147 17.78 -4.22 5.96
CA GLU A 147 19.00 -3.73 5.30
C GLU A 147 20.19 -4.70 5.51
N GLY A 148 21.04 -4.80 4.50
CA GLY A 148 22.27 -5.61 4.52
C GLY A 148 22.05 -7.12 4.45
N ARG A 149 20.80 -7.60 4.28
CA ARG A 149 20.49 -9.05 4.23
C ARG A 149 20.50 -9.64 2.82
N ARG A 150 20.42 -8.82 1.78
CA ARG A 150 20.35 -9.27 0.38
C ARG A 150 21.13 -8.35 -0.57
N PRO A 151 22.01 -8.88 -1.44
CA PRO A 151 22.76 -8.05 -2.40
C PRO A 151 21.88 -7.34 -3.44
N ASP A 152 20.77 -7.94 -3.85
CA ASP A 152 19.81 -7.41 -4.83
C ASP A 152 18.80 -6.42 -4.22
N ALA A 153 18.84 -6.22 -2.91
CA ALA A 153 18.07 -5.22 -2.17
C ALA A 153 18.84 -4.77 -0.92
N PRO A 154 19.98 -4.07 -1.11
CA PRO A 154 20.94 -3.83 -0.03
C PRO A 154 20.37 -2.97 1.10
N THR A 155 19.43 -2.09 0.78
CA THR A 155 18.75 -1.11 1.67
C THR A 155 17.46 -1.66 2.30
N GLY A 156 17.16 -2.95 2.13
CA GLY A 156 15.92 -3.59 2.57
C GLY A 156 14.89 -3.70 1.45
N PHE A 157 13.81 -4.43 1.72
CA PHE A 157 12.78 -4.71 0.73
C PHE A 157 11.42 -4.99 1.35
N VAL A 158 10.40 -4.91 0.50
CA VAL A 158 9.09 -5.53 0.72
C VAL A 158 8.90 -6.64 -0.30
N ALA A 159 8.24 -7.73 0.07
CA ALA A 159 7.93 -8.80 -0.86
C ALA A 159 6.55 -9.41 -0.63
N PHE A 160 5.83 -9.68 -1.72
CA PHE A 160 4.52 -10.35 -1.75
C PHE A 160 4.14 -10.80 -3.16
#